data_AF-C0VL41-F1
#
_entry.id   AF-C0VL41-F1
#
_cell.length_a   1.000
_cell.length_b   1.000
_cell.length_c   1.000
_cell.angle_alpha   90.00
_cell.angle_beta   90.00
_cell.angle_gamma   90.00
#
_symmetry.space_group_name_H-M   'P 1'
#
loop_
_entity.id
_entity.type
_entity.pdbx_description
1 polymer ?
#
loop_
_entity_poly.entity_id
_entity_poly.type
_entity_poly.pdbx_seq_one_letter_code
_entity_poly.pdbx_strand_id
1 'polypeptide(L)'
;MLDQNIKTQLKAYLERLESPIELVAALDDSDKAAKVKELVTEIAELSDQVTARFDGSNARRPSFGVAKAGEQPRVFFAGLPMGHEFTSLILALLQVSGYAPKVSDDVLNQIKGLNLKANFDVFISLSCHNCPDVVQALNLIAIYNPNTTTTMIDGAFFQDEVEQRKILAVPMVFQDEQHIGQGRMTLEEIIAKLDTNSAEKDAAMINAKDAFDVLVIGGGPAGATA
;
A
#
# COMPACT_ATOMS: atom_id res chain seq x y z
N MET A 1 1.28 15.28 19.37
CA MET A 1 -0.01 14.65 19.00
C MET A 1 -0.06 13.20 19.48
N LEU A 2 0.99 12.42 19.28
CA LEU A 2 1.11 11.06 19.79
C LEU A 2 1.23 11.07 21.31
N ASP A 3 0.42 10.26 22.01
CA ASP A 3 0.58 10.07 23.45
C ASP A 3 1.86 9.25 23.78
N GLN A 4 2.25 9.22 25.06
CA GLN A 4 3.47 8.55 25.50
C GLN A 4 3.49 7.04 25.26
N ASN A 5 2.33 6.37 25.35
CA ASN A 5 2.23 4.94 25.09
C ASN A 5 2.43 4.67 23.60
N ILE A 6 1.79 5.45 22.72
CA ILE A 6 1.97 5.37 21.27
C ILE A 6 3.43 5.66 20.88
N LYS A 7 4.06 6.71 21.44
CA LYS A 7 5.47 7.01 21.19
C LYS A 7 6.39 5.85 21.58
N THR A 8 6.12 5.22 22.72
CA THR A 8 6.90 4.06 23.21
C THR A 8 6.76 2.86 22.27
N GLN A 9 5.53 2.54 21.86
CA GLN A 9 5.26 1.44 20.92
C GLN A 9 5.91 1.69 19.57
N LEU A 10 5.74 2.89 19.02
CA LEU A 10 6.31 3.26 17.73
C LEU A 10 7.83 3.17 17.76
N LYS A 11 8.49 3.70 18.81
CA LYS A 11 9.94 3.60 18.97
C LYS A 11 10.43 2.15 18.92
N ALA A 12 9.76 1.24 19.63
CA ALA A 12 10.11 -0.18 19.60
C ALA A 12 9.97 -0.83 18.21
N TYR A 13 9.03 -0.36 17.39
CA TYR A 13 8.94 -0.79 15.98
C TYR A 13 10.04 -0.16 15.12
N LEU A 14 10.36 1.12 15.30
CA LEU A 14 11.40 1.81 14.52
C LEU A 14 12.81 1.25 14.75
N GLU A 15 13.06 0.56 15.87
CA GLU A 15 14.29 -0.20 16.10
C GLU A 15 14.48 -1.38 15.12
N ARG A 16 13.41 -1.78 14.42
CA ARG A 16 13.39 -2.91 13.48
C ARG A 16 13.52 -2.49 12.02
N LEU A 17 13.76 -1.20 11.76
CA LEU A 17 14.00 -0.70 10.40
C LEU A 17 15.30 -1.32 9.84
N GLU A 18 15.26 -1.77 8.60
CA GLU A 18 16.39 -2.39 7.91
C GLU A 18 17.24 -1.40 7.12
N SER A 19 16.72 -0.19 6.90
CA SER A 19 17.42 0.89 6.20
C SER A 19 16.82 2.25 6.60
N PRO A 20 17.61 3.34 6.47
CA PRO A 20 17.09 4.69 6.66
C PRO A 20 15.91 5.00 5.73
N ILE A 21 14.90 5.68 6.25
CA ILE A 21 13.71 6.11 5.53
C ILE A 21 13.48 7.63 5.64
N GLU A 22 12.83 8.18 4.63
CA GLU A 22 12.41 9.58 4.54
C GLU A 22 10.88 9.68 4.60
N LEU A 23 10.38 10.56 5.45
CA LEU A 23 8.99 11.02 5.44
C LEU A 23 8.92 12.34 4.68
N VAL A 24 8.45 12.29 3.44
CA VAL A 24 8.45 13.43 2.52
C VAL A 24 7.04 14.05 2.49
N ALA A 25 6.85 15.09 3.31
CA ALA A 25 5.57 15.78 3.46
C ALA A 25 5.35 16.86 2.39
N ALA A 26 4.14 16.89 1.84
CA ALA A 26 3.61 17.95 1.00
C ALA A 26 2.48 18.65 1.77
N LEU A 27 2.70 19.91 2.14
CA LEU A 27 1.84 20.65 3.06
C LEU A 27 1.27 21.91 2.38
N ASP A 28 0.13 22.37 2.91
CA ASP A 28 -0.45 23.70 2.67
C ASP A 28 -0.44 24.51 3.98
N ASP A 29 -1.08 25.68 3.99
CA ASP A 29 -1.13 26.59 5.13
C ASP A 29 -2.30 26.31 6.10
N SER A 30 -2.96 25.16 5.99
CA SER A 30 -4.14 24.83 6.80
C SER A 30 -3.80 24.27 8.19
N ASP A 31 -4.75 24.36 9.13
CA ASP A 31 -4.66 23.69 10.44
C ASP A 31 -4.54 22.16 10.30
N LYS A 32 -5.14 21.60 9.24
CA LYS A 32 -5.00 20.18 8.89
C LYS A 32 -3.54 19.86 8.58
N ALA A 33 -2.83 20.71 7.84
CA ALA A 33 -1.41 20.53 7.53
C ALA A 33 -0.51 20.68 8.75
N ALA A 34 -0.86 21.56 9.70
CA ALA A 34 -0.14 21.65 10.97
C ALA A 34 -0.13 20.32 11.73
N LYS A 35 -1.26 19.58 11.72
CA LYS A 35 -1.34 18.25 12.37
C LYS A 35 -0.50 17.18 11.66
N VAL A 36 -0.51 17.16 10.33
CA VAL A 36 0.33 16.23 9.55
C VAL A 36 1.81 16.55 9.74
N LYS A 37 2.18 17.83 9.78
CA LYS A 37 3.53 18.28 10.10
C LYS A 37 3.96 17.83 11.49
N GLU A 38 3.10 18.00 12.49
CA GLU A 38 3.35 17.56 13.86
C GLU A 38 3.58 16.03 13.91
N LEU A 39 2.72 15.24 13.25
CA LEU A 39 2.89 13.78 13.16
C LEU A 39 4.26 13.40 12.58
N VAL A 40 4.58 13.92 11.39
CA VAL A 40 5.81 13.58 10.66
C VAL A 40 7.04 13.97 11.46
N THR A 41 7.01 15.12 12.12
CA THR A 41 8.10 15.58 13.00
C THR A 41 8.25 14.67 14.21
N GLU A 42 7.15 14.36 14.91
CA GLU A 42 7.18 13.48 16.09
C GLU A 42 7.68 12.07 15.74
N ILE A 43 7.36 11.53 14.55
CA ILE A 43 7.87 10.21 14.12
C ILE A 43 9.39 10.27 13.87
N ALA A 44 9.86 11.31 13.18
CA ALA A 44 11.29 11.48 12.88
C ALA A 44 12.14 11.65 14.16
N GLU A 45 11.59 12.28 15.20
CA GLU A 45 12.28 12.43 16.50
C GLU A 45 12.44 11.11 17.28
N LEU A 46 11.72 10.04 16.91
CA LEU A 46 11.75 8.77 17.63
C LEU A 46 12.88 7.82 17.18
N SER A 47 13.53 8.08 16.04
CA SER A 47 14.59 7.23 15.51
C SER A 47 15.53 7.98 14.56
N ASP A 48 16.84 7.80 14.75
CA ASP A 48 17.88 8.35 13.86
C ASP A 48 17.82 7.77 12.43
N GLN A 49 17.07 6.68 12.21
CA GLN A 49 16.83 6.12 10.87
C GLN A 49 15.67 6.78 10.12
N VAL A 50 14.95 7.72 10.74
CA VAL A 50 13.81 8.38 10.11
C VAL A 50 14.07 9.87 10.01
N THR A 51 14.07 10.39 8.78
CA THR A 51 14.23 11.83 8.54
C THR A 51 12.95 12.43 7.96
N ALA A 52 12.55 13.59 8.48
CA ALA A 52 11.43 14.36 7.95
C ALA A 52 11.89 15.37 6.90
N ARG A 53 11.17 15.42 5.78
CA ARG A 53 11.32 16.39 4.71
C ARG A 53 10.00 17.08 4.44
N PHE A 54 10.04 18.37 4.13
CA PHE A 54 8.84 19.21 3.91
C PHE A 54 8.82 19.86 2.53
N ASP A 55 9.62 19.35 1.61
CA ASP A 55 9.73 19.76 0.22
C ASP A 55 8.99 18.81 -0.75
N GLY A 56 8.04 18.03 -0.23
CA GLY A 56 7.22 17.13 -1.04
C GLY A 56 6.31 17.86 -2.01
N SER A 57 6.06 17.24 -3.17
CA SER A 57 5.30 17.82 -4.28
C SER A 57 4.00 17.07 -4.60
N ASN A 58 3.51 16.21 -3.70
CA ASN A 58 2.24 15.50 -3.90
C ASN A 58 1.09 16.52 -4.08
N ALA A 59 0.18 16.22 -5.01
CA ALA A 59 -0.94 17.07 -5.34
C ALA A 59 -1.95 17.20 -4.19
N ARG A 60 -2.11 16.14 -3.38
CA ARG A 60 -2.95 16.17 -2.18
C ARG A 60 -2.19 16.80 -1.04
N ARG A 61 -2.69 17.93 -0.54
CA ARG A 61 -2.13 18.65 0.60
C ARG A 61 -3.22 18.79 1.68
N PRO A 62 -2.93 18.43 2.94
CA PRO A 62 -1.68 17.83 3.42
C PRO A 62 -1.57 16.33 3.14
N SER A 63 -0.36 15.89 2.78
CA SER A 63 0.01 14.48 2.70
C SER A 63 1.50 14.27 3.02
N PHE A 64 1.90 13.02 3.16
CA PHE A 64 3.31 12.64 3.17
C PHE A 64 3.52 11.29 2.51
N GLY A 65 4.67 11.12 1.88
CA GLY A 65 5.14 9.85 1.35
C GLY A 65 6.19 9.21 2.26
N VAL A 66 6.24 7.88 2.26
CA VAL A 66 7.31 7.10 2.90
C VAL A 66 8.22 6.55 1.80
N ALA A 67 9.51 6.84 1.89
CA ALA A 67 10.53 6.37 0.96
C ALA A 67 11.74 5.81 1.71
N LYS A 68 12.48 4.92 1.06
CA LYS A 68 13.87 4.66 1.47
C LYS A 68 14.71 5.90 1.19
N ALA A 69 15.71 6.20 2.03
CA ALA A 69 16.52 7.40 1.86
C ALA A 69 17.13 7.50 0.45
N GLY A 70 16.96 8.66 -0.19
CA GLY A 70 17.37 8.90 -1.58
C GLY A 70 16.43 8.37 -2.68
N GLU A 71 15.34 7.68 -2.35
CA GLU A 71 14.34 7.22 -3.31
C GLU A 71 13.10 8.13 -3.35
N GLN A 72 12.29 7.98 -4.41
CA GLN A 72 10.98 8.60 -4.48
C GLN A 72 9.94 7.78 -3.69
N PRO A 73 9.06 8.42 -2.91
CA PRO A 73 8.01 7.71 -2.19
C PRO A 73 7.03 7.03 -3.15
N ARG A 74 6.59 5.82 -2.79
CA ARG A 74 5.53 5.07 -3.50
C ARG A 74 4.30 4.83 -2.63
N VAL A 75 4.46 4.91 -1.31
CA VAL A 75 3.39 4.79 -0.33
C VAL A 75 3.11 6.17 0.25
N PHE A 76 1.89 6.65 0.08
CA PHE A 76 1.46 7.97 0.52
C PHE A 76 0.28 7.91 1.49
N PHE A 77 0.25 8.86 2.40
CA PHE A 77 -0.87 9.11 3.31
C PHE A 77 -1.31 10.57 3.13
N ALA A 78 -2.49 10.77 2.57
CA ALA A 78 -3.17 12.05 2.47
C ALA A 78 -4.12 12.21 3.66
N GLY A 79 -3.80 13.14 4.56
CA GLY A 79 -4.44 13.29 5.86
C GLY A 79 -3.72 12.55 6.99
N LEU A 80 -4.44 12.16 8.04
CA LEU A 80 -3.86 11.56 9.25
C LEU A 80 -4.09 10.04 9.29
N PRO A 81 -3.05 9.20 9.18
CA PRO A 81 -3.17 7.75 9.35
C PRO A 81 -3.17 7.35 10.84
N MET A 82 -4.20 7.79 11.56
CA MET A 82 -4.40 7.52 12.99
C MET A 82 -5.52 6.48 13.18
N GLY A 83 -5.92 6.22 14.43
CA GLY A 83 -6.97 5.24 14.73
C GLY A 83 -6.56 3.85 14.24
N HIS A 84 -7.43 3.21 13.44
CA HIS A 84 -7.14 1.88 12.88
C HIS A 84 -5.97 1.89 11.88
N GLU A 85 -5.76 2.99 11.16
CA GLU A 85 -4.70 3.13 10.16
C GLU A 85 -3.31 3.38 10.76
N PHE A 86 -3.22 3.57 12.09
CA PHE A 86 -1.92 3.69 12.75
C PHE A 86 -1.07 2.41 12.58
N THR A 87 -1.72 1.24 12.52
CA THR A 87 -1.04 -0.03 12.23
C THR A 87 -0.55 -0.10 10.78
N SER A 88 -1.33 0.43 9.84
CA SER A 88 -0.96 0.56 8.42
C SER A 88 0.25 1.48 8.23
N LEU A 89 0.31 2.58 8.99
CA LEU A 89 1.49 3.46 9.01
C LEU A 89 2.73 2.72 9.51
N ILE A 90 2.65 2.05 10.66
CA ILE A 90 3.79 1.30 11.22
C ILE A 90 4.32 0.27 10.21
N LEU A 91 3.43 -0.49 9.58
CA LEU A 91 3.83 -1.48 8.58
C LEU A 91 4.44 -0.85 7.34
N ALA A 92 3.93 0.29 6.87
CA ALA A 92 4.53 1.02 5.75
C ALA A 92 5.97 1.48 6.08
N LEU A 93 6.20 2.04 7.28
CA LEU A 93 7.54 2.46 7.72
C LEU A 93 8.52 1.28 7.73
N LEU A 94 8.09 0.15 8.31
CA LEU A 94 8.86 -1.08 8.37
C LEU A 94 9.17 -1.62 6.97
N GLN A 95 8.14 -1.87 6.16
CA GLN A 95 8.28 -2.56 4.88
C GLN A 95 9.03 -1.71 3.84
N VAL A 96 8.86 -0.38 3.85
CA VAL A 96 9.65 0.51 2.98
C VAL A 96 11.14 0.49 3.37
N SER A 97 11.48 0.29 4.64
CA SER A 97 12.88 0.14 5.07
C SER A 97 13.54 -1.15 4.57
N GLY A 98 12.76 -2.15 4.16
CA GLY A 98 13.22 -3.48 3.75
C GLY A 98 12.68 -4.61 4.62
N TYR A 99 12.11 -4.29 5.79
CA TYR A 99 11.59 -5.30 6.73
C TYR A 99 10.60 -6.25 6.04
N ALA A 100 10.89 -7.55 6.10
CA ALA A 100 10.15 -8.56 5.35
C ALA A 100 8.65 -8.60 5.74
N PRO A 101 7.73 -8.59 4.75
CA PRO A 101 6.30 -8.73 5.01
C PRO A 101 5.95 -10.13 5.51
N LYS A 102 4.89 -10.23 6.32
CA LYS A 102 4.40 -11.52 6.85
C LYS A 102 3.40 -12.17 5.88
N VAL A 103 3.83 -12.42 4.66
CA VAL A 103 3.05 -13.15 3.63
C VAL A 103 3.86 -14.36 3.17
N SER A 104 3.21 -15.35 2.53
CA SER A 104 3.95 -16.48 1.96
C SER A 104 4.81 -16.04 0.77
N ASP A 105 5.87 -16.80 0.49
CA ASP A 105 6.72 -16.55 -0.67
C ASP A 105 5.94 -16.61 -1.98
N ASP A 106 4.94 -17.50 -2.09
CA ASP A 106 4.06 -17.61 -3.25
C ASP A 106 3.28 -16.31 -3.49
N VAL A 107 2.66 -15.74 -2.44
CA VAL A 107 1.93 -14.46 -2.54
C VAL A 107 2.89 -13.33 -2.88
N LEU A 108 4.08 -13.30 -2.28
CA LEU A 108 5.07 -12.28 -2.56
C LEU A 108 5.57 -12.35 -4.02
N ASN A 109 5.76 -13.55 -4.56
CA ASN A 109 6.13 -13.77 -5.95
C ASN A 109 5.01 -13.35 -6.90
N GLN A 110 3.74 -13.62 -6.56
CA GLN A 110 2.59 -13.12 -7.32
C GLN A 110 2.59 -11.59 -7.38
N ILE A 111 2.75 -10.91 -6.23
CA ILE A 111 2.78 -9.44 -6.17
C ILE A 111 3.89 -8.87 -7.07
N LYS A 112 5.11 -9.41 -6.98
CA LYS A 112 6.25 -8.99 -7.82
C LYS A 112 5.98 -9.26 -9.31
N GLY A 113 5.29 -10.34 -9.62
CA GLY A 113 4.93 -10.72 -10.98
C GLY A 113 3.79 -9.91 -11.61
N LEU A 114 3.09 -9.06 -10.86
CA LEU A 114 2.01 -8.24 -11.42
C LEU A 114 2.54 -7.21 -12.42
N ASN A 115 3.79 -6.74 -12.29
CA ASN A 115 4.42 -5.76 -13.17
C ASN A 115 3.53 -4.53 -13.45
N LEU A 116 2.86 -4.04 -12.39
CA LEU A 116 1.87 -2.99 -12.53
C LEU A 116 2.50 -1.64 -12.82
N LYS A 117 1.76 -0.81 -13.56
CA LYS A 117 1.99 0.62 -13.67
C LYS A 117 0.65 1.32 -13.45
N ALA A 118 0.43 1.78 -12.22
CA ALA A 118 -0.85 2.33 -11.80
C ALA A 118 -0.71 3.18 -10.54
N ASN A 119 -1.66 4.08 -10.33
CA ASN A 119 -1.82 4.81 -9.07
C ASN A 119 -3.07 4.30 -8.37
N PHE A 120 -2.92 3.85 -7.13
CA PHE A 120 -4.02 3.42 -6.29
C PHE A 120 -4.41 4.52 -5.31
N ASP A 121 -5.70 4.81 -5.24
CA ASP A 121 -6.29 5.65 -4.19
C ASP A 121 -7.18 4.77 -3.32
N VAL A 122 -7.04 4.86 -2.00
CA VAL A 122 -7.95 4.19 -1.06
C VAL A 122 -8.50 5.20 -0.06
N PHE A 123 -9.81 5.45 -0.15
CA PHE A 123 -10.51 6.32 0.78
C PHE A 123 -10.88 5.55 2.04
N ILE A 124 -10.59 6.15 3.19
CA ILE A 124 -10.83 5.58 4.51
C ILE A 124 -11.56 6.57 5.43
N SER A 125 -12.02 6.06 6.56
CA SER A 125 -12.34 6.88 7.73
C SER A 125 -11.59 6.32 8.94
N LEU A 126 -11.24 7.17 9.91
CA LEU A 126 -10.47 6.74 11.09
C LEU A 126 -11.20 5.70 11.96
N SER A 127 -12.54 5.65 11.86
CA SER A 127 -13.40 4.68 12.56
C SER A 127 -13.61 3.37 11.79
N CYS A 128 -13.08 3.25 10.57
CA CYS A 128 -13.25 2.07 9.74
C CYS A 128 -12.36 0.90 10.20
N HIS A 129 -12.97 -0.14 10.74
CA HIS A 129 -12.25 -1.35 11.18
C HIS A 129 -11.72 -2.21 10.03
N ASN A 130 -12.32 -2.13 8.84
CA ASN A 130 -11.99 -2.98 7.69
C ASN A 130 -11.01 -2.31 6.70
N CYS A 131 -10.72 -1.03 6.88
CA CYS A 131 -9.86 -0.27 5.98
C CYS A 131 -8.37 -0.68 6.07
N PRO A 132 -7.81 -1.02 7.26
CA PRO A 132 -6.39 -1.34 7.36
C PRO A 132 -5.96 -2.51 6.48
N ASP A 133 -6.77 -3.57 6.38
CA ASP A 133 -6.47 -4.75 5.56
C ASP A 133 -6.21 -4.35 4.08
N VAL A 134 -7.06 -3.46 3.55
CA VAL A 134 -6.99 -3.00 2.16
C VAL A 134 -5.84 -2.01 1.96
N VAL A 135 -5.64 -1.07 2.89
CA VAL A 135 -4.53 -0.10 2.84
C VAL A 135 -3.18 -0.83 2.89
N GLN A 136 -3.03 -1.79 3.81
CA GLN A 136 -1.80 -2.57 3.97
C GLN A 136 -1.51 -3.43 2.74
N ALA A 137 -2.54 -4.03 2.13
CA ALA A 137 -2.38 -4.79 0.90
C ALA A 137 -1.87 -3.91 -0.26
N LEU A 138 -2.47 -2.74 -0.47
CA LEU A 138 -2.05 -1.82 -1.53
C LEU A 138 -0.67 -1.22 -1.26
N ASN A 139 -0.33 -0.93 0.00
CA ASN A 139 1.02 -0.53 0.41
C ASN A 139 2.05 -1.59 0.03
N LEU A 140 1.77 -2.86 0.36
CA LEU A 140 2.65 -3.96 0.02
C LEU A 140 2.84 -4.08 -1.51
N ILE A 141 1.76 -3.99 -2.28
CA ILE A 141 1.81 -4.04 -3.74
C ILE A 141 2.69 -2.92 -4.31
N ALA A 142 2.52 -1.68 -3.85
CA ALA A 142 3.30 -0.53 -4.30
C ALA A 142 4.79 -0.61 -3.90
N ILE A 143 5.10 -1.21 -2.76
CA ILE A 143 6.49 -1.42 -2.32
C ILE A 143 7.23 -2.35 -3.30
N TYR A 144 6.58 -3.43 -3.74
CA TYR A 144 7.17 -4.46 -4.61
C TYR A 144 6.96 -4.24 -6.13
N ASN A 145 6.20 -3.22 -6.54
CA ASN A 145 6.01 -2.83 -7.93
C ASN A 145 6.53 -1.39 -8.16
N PRO A 146 7.75 -1.20 -8.69
CA PRO A 146 8.39 0.11 -8.77
C PRO A 146 7.64 1.19 -9.56
N ASN A 147 6.77 0.80 -10.48
CA ASN A 147 5.97 1.70 -11.30
C ASN A 147 4.56 1.95 -10.72
N THR A 148 4.32 1.54 -9.48
CA THR A 148 3.05 1.70 -8.78
C THR A 148 3.19 2.66 -7.62
N THR A 149 2.15 3.48 -7.42
CA THR A 149 1.97 4.25 -6.19
C THR A 149 0.66 3.90 -5.52
N THR A 150 0.58 4.13 -4.22
CA THR A 150 -0.67 4.03 -3.46
C THR A 150 -0.80 5.22 -2.53
N THR A 151 -2.02 5.74 -2.41
CA THR A 151 -2.36 6.83 -1.51
C THR A 151 -3.55 6.44 -0.65
N MET A 152 -3.33 6.34 0.66
CA MET A 152 -4.41 6.31 1.65
C MET A 152 -4.96 7.74 1.80
N ILE A 153 -6.28 7.92 1.69
CA ILE A 153 -6.94 9.22 1.75
C ILE A 153 -7.93 9.23 2.91
N ASP A 154 -7.67 10.05 3.92
CA ASP A 154 -8.63 10.30 4.99
C ASP A 154 -9.78 11.18 4.46
N GLY A 155 -10.98 10.60 4.37
CA GLY A 155 -12.16 11.30 3.86
C GLY A 155 -12.55 12.54 4.67
N ALA A 156 -12.16 12.64 5.95
CA ALA A 156 -12.38 13.85 6.75
C ALA A 156 -11.45 15.00 6.34
N PHE A 157 -10.29 14.68 5.77
CA PHE A 157 -9.35 15.67 5.25
C PHE A 157 -9.76 16.14 3.86
N PHE A 158 -10.26 15.23 3.02
CA PHE A 158 -10.56 15.46 1.60
C PHE A 158 -12.06 15.27 1.29
N GLN A 159 -12.91 16.04 1.97
CA GLN A 159 -14.37 15.96 1.82
C GLN A 159 -14.84 16.29 0.40
N ASP A 160 -14.19 17.25 -0.27
CA ASP A 160 -14.52 17.61 -1.65
C ASP A 160 -14.32 16.42 -2.62
N GLU A 161 -13.26 15.62 -2.42
CA GLU A 161 -13.03 14.40 -3.22
C GLU A 161 -14.07 13.31 -2.89
N VAL A 162 -14.46 13.18 -1.62
CA VAL A 162 -15.51 12.25 -1.18
C VAL A 162 -16.84 12.58 -1.86
N GLU A 163 -17.22 13.86 -1.92
CA GLU A 163 -18.44 14.31 -2.59
C GLU A 163 -18.35 14.14 -4.10
N GLN A 164 -17.26 14.60 -4.72
CA GLN A 164 -17.06 14.53 -6.18
C GLN A 164 -17.08 13.09 -6.69
N ARG A 165 -16.42 12.17 -5.97
CA ARG A 165 -16.34 10.75 -6.33
C ARG A 165 -17.52 9.93 -5.79
N LYS A 166 -18.49 10.56 -5.11
CA LYS A 166 -19.69 9.94 -4.54
C LYS A 166 -19.37 8.74 -3.63
N ILE A 167 -18.43 8.93 -2.72
CA ILE A 167 -17.96 7.89 -1.82
C ILE A 167 -18.97 7.71 -0.69
N LEU A 168 -19.79 6.66 -0.79
CA LEU A 168 -20.86 6.36 0.18
C LEU A 168 -20.41 5.37 1.27
N ALA A 169 -19.31 4.65 1.05
CA ALA A 169 -18.78 3.64 1.95
C ALA A 169 -17.26 3.56 1.86
N VAL A 170 -16.63 3.06 2.92
CA VAL A 170 -15.18 2.86 3.02
C VAL A 170 -14.85 1.43 3.51
N PRO A 171 -13.70 0.85 3.15
CA PRO A 171 -12.71 1.39 2.21
C PRO A 171 -13.26 1.41 0.78
N MET A 172 -12.86 2.41 -0.02
CA MET A 172 -13.19 2.50 -1.44
C MET A 172 -11.91 2.71 -2.25
N VAL A 173 -11.68 1.83 -3.22
CA VAL A 173 -10.43 1.71 -3.96
C VAL A 173 -10.61 2.12 -5.40
N PHE A 174 -9.70 2.96 -5.87
CA PHE A 174 -9.58 3.38 -7.26
C PHE A 174 -8.21 3.02 -7.81
N GLN A 175 -8.16 2.66 -9.09
CA GLN A 175 -6.97 2.51 -9.89
C GLN A 175 -7.04 3.52 -11.04
N ASP A 176 -6.07 4.44 -11.10
CA ASP A 176 -6.02 5.49 -12.12
C ASP A 176 -7.38 6.19 -12.30
N GLU A 177 -7.94 6.64 -11.17
CA GLU A 177 -9.26 7.30 -11.04
C GLU A 177 -10.50 6.42 -11.30
N GLN A 178 -10.32 5.16 -11.71
CA GLN A 178 -11.42 4.22 -11.93
C GLN A 178 -11.70 3.38 -10.68
N HIS A 179 -12.96 3.28 -10.27
CA HIS A 179 -13.34 2.45 -9.13
C HIS A 179 -13.13 0.96 -9.42
N ILE A 180 -12.41 0.25 -8.56
CA ILE A 180 -12.10 -1.18 -8.72
C ILE A 180 -12.56 -2.07 -7.56
N GLY A 181 -12.92 -1.48 -6.42
CA GLY A 181 -13.35 -2.24 -5.26
C GLY A 181 -13.84 -1.37 -4.10
N GLN A 182 -14.69 -1.96 -3.27
CA GLN A 182 -15.21 -1.34 -2.06
C GLN A 182 -15.43 -2.40 -0.98
N GLY A 183 -15.36 -1.99 0.28
CA GLY A 183 -15.52 -2.89 1.42
C GLY A 183 -14.29 -3.75 1.67
N ARG A 184 -14.43 -4.70 2.61
CA ARG A 184 -13.34 -5.59 3.01
C ARG A 184 -12.91 -6.45 1.81
N MET A 185 -11.60 -6.47 1.54
CA MET A 185 -10.97 -7.34 0.54
C MET A 185 -9.68 -7.90 1.13
N THR A 186 -9.37 -9.16 0.86
CA THR A 186 -8.07 -9.75 1.23
C THR A 186 -6.99 -9.36 0.23
N LEU A 187 -5.73 -9.56 0.60
CA LEU A 187 -4.59 -9.34 -0.29
C LEU A 187 -4.71 -10.21 -1.56
N GLU A 188 -5.10 -11.47 -1.41
CA GLU A 188 -5.27 -12.42 -2.52
C GLU A 188 -6.39 -11.98 -3.46
N GLU A 189 -7.51 -11.49 -2.93
CA GLU A 189 -8.61 -10.95 -3.74
C GLU A 189 -8.19 -9.71 -4.53
N ILE A 190 -7.37 -8.83 -3.94
CA ILE A 190 -6.81 -7.66 -4.61
C ILE A 190 -5.84 -8.09 -5.71
N ILE A 191 -4.91 -9.02 -5.41
CA ILE A 191 -3.97 -9.55 -6.41
C ILE A 191 -4.72 -10.16 -7.59
N ALA A 192 -5.73 -10.99 -7.33
CA ALA A 192 -6.53 -11.63 -8.38
C ALA A 192 -7.28 -10.61 -9.26
N LYS A 193 -7.76 -9.50 -8.67
CA LYS A 193 -8.37 -8.39 -9.41
C LYS A 193 -7.38 -7.64 -10.31
N LEU A 194 -6.12 -7.52 -9.87
CA LEU A 194 -5.08 -6.75 -10.57
C LEU A 194 -4.30 -7.58 -11.60
N ASP A 195 -4.34 -8.91 -11.52
CA ASP A 195 -3.63 -9.79 -12.45
C ASP A 195 -4.40 -9.98 -13.77
N THR A 196 -4.45 -8.91 -14.58
CA THR A 196 -5.11 -8.90 -15.88
C THR A 196 -4.39 -9.74 -16.95
N ASN A 197 -3.13 -10.14 -16.70
CA ASN A 197 -2.30 -10.92 -17.63
C ASN A 197 -2.13 -12.39 -17.20
N SER A 198 -2.93 -12.88 -16.25
CA SER A 198 -2.84 -14.26 -15.75
C SER A 198 -2.89 -15.31 -16.87
N ALA A 199 -3.79 -15.13 -17.84
CA ALA A 199 -3.90 -16.03 -18.99
C ALA A 199 -2.65 -16.05 -19.89
N GLU A 200 -2.00 -14.91 -20.08
CA GLU A 200 -0.77 -14.80 -20.87
C GLU A 200 0.42 -15.41 -20.12
N LYS A 201 0.46 -15.24 -18.79
CA LYS A 201 1.45 -15.90 -17.92
C LYS A 201 1.28 -17.41 -17.90
N ASP A 202 0.05 -17.90 -17.80
CA ASP A 202 -0.25 -19.34 -17.85
C ASP A 202 0.19 -19.93 -19.20
N ALA A 203 -0.11 -19.23 -20.30
CA ALA A 203 0.37 -19.61 -21.63
C ALA A 203 1.90 -19.61 -21.72
N ALA A 204 2.58 -18.59 -21.16
CA ALA A 204 4.04 -18.53 -21.12
C ALA A 204 4.64 -19.66 -20.25
N MET A 205 4.03 -19.98 -19.11
CA MET A 205 4.42 -21.11 -18.27
C MET A 205 4.28 -22.44 -18.99
N ILE A 206 3.19 -22.65 -19.73
CA ILE A 206 2.99 -23.84 -20.57
C ILE A 206 4.04 -23.89 -21.68
N ASN A 207 4.30 -22.78 -22.37
CA ASN A 207 5.30 -22.69 -23.43
C ASN A 207 6.74 -22.90 -22.94
N ALA A 208 7.02 -22.58 -21.67
CA ALA A 208 8.33 -22.78 -21.06
C ALA A 208 8.55 -24.22 -20.55
N LYS A 209 7.53 -25.09 -20.59
CA LYS A 209 7.72 -26.50 -20.23
C LYS A 209 8.55 -27.21 -21.29
N ASP A 210 9.41 -28.12 -20.84
CA ASP A 210 10.13 -29.01 -21.74
C ASP A 210 9.15 -29.89 -22.54
N ALA A 211 9.66 -30.47 -23.63
CA ALA A 211 8.89 -31.42 -24.41
C ALA A 211 8.45 -32.60 -23.54
N PHE A 212 7.16 -32.92 -23.59
CA PHE A 212 6.61 -34.10 -22.96
C PHE A 212 6.78 -35.30 -23.89
N ASP A 213 7.06 -36.48 -23.33
CA ASP A 213 6.98 -37.73 -24.09
C ASP A 213 5.53 -38.00 -24.54
N VAL A 214 4.55 -37.66 -23.69
CA VAL A 214 3.11 -37.75 -23.96
C VAL A 214 2.40 -36.54 -23.31
N LEU A 215 1.59 -35.82 -24.09
CA LEU A 215 0.68 -34.77 -23.60
C LEU A 215 -0.78 -35.20 -23.81
N VAL A 216 -1.52 -35.41 -22.73
CA VAL A 216 -2.93 -35.81 -22.78
C VAL A 216 -3.81 -34.55 -22.80
N ILE A 217 -4.63 -34.40 -23.84
CA ILE A 217 -5.54 -33.26 -24.00
C ILE A 217 -6.94 -33.66 -23.53
N GLY A 218 -7.30 -33.23 -22.31
CA GLY A 218 -8.61 -33.43 -21.69
C GLY A 218 -8.58 -34.28 -20.42
N GLY A 219 -8.93 -33.68 -19.28
CA GLY A 219 -8.87 -34.32 -17.94
C GLY A 219 -10.07 -35.19 -17.57
N GLY A 220 -10.80 -35.74 -18.54
CA GLY A 220 -11.93 -36.64 -18.29
C GLY A 220 -11.47 -38.08 -17.99
N PRO A 221 -12.39 -39.02 -17.68
CA PRO A 221 -12.05 -40.40 -17.33
C PRO A 221 -11.17 -41.10 -18.37
N ALA A 222 -11.37 -40.80 -19.66
CA ALA A 222 -10.57 -41.36 -20.74
C ALA A 222 -9.12 -40.83 -20.76
N GLY A 223 -8.92 -39.53 -20.48
CA GLY A 223 -7.58 -38.94 -20.37
C GLY A 223 -6.88 -39.32 -19.08
N ALA A 224 -7.63 -39.56 -18.00
CA ALA A 224 -7.07 -40.02 -16.72
C ALA A 224 -6.53 -41.46 -16.78
N THR A 225 -6.94 -42.26 -17.76
CA THR A 225 -6.48 -43.64 -17.99
C THR A 225 -5.47 -43.78 -19.15
N ALA A 226 -5.06 -42.66 -19.76
CA ALA A 226 -4.18 -42.62 -20.91
C ALA A 226 -2.69 -42.72 -20.54
#